data_AF-A0A5H2YGM2-F1
#
_entry.id   AF-A0A5H2YGM2-F1
#
_cell.length_a   1.000
_cell.length_b   1.000
_cell.length_c   1.000
_cell.angle_alpha   90.00
_cell.angle_beta   90.00
_cell.angle_gamma   90.00
#
_symmetry.space_group_name_H-M   'P 1'
#
loop_
_entity.id
_entity.type
_entity.pdbx_description
1 polymer ?
#
loop_
_entity_poly.entity_id
_entity_poly.type
_entity_poly.pdbx_seq_one_letter_code
_entity_poly.pdbx_strand_id
1 'polypeptide(L)'
;MPESLQKMRKAVAAIHAIPRNPEDSQNLTNRRVFDGLIIVAQIHCRQRGKEFIQRIRDERVSPLFEVRTSELGKLSGIPGKNYDRIIEEISRIYEMDFEFNVCAEDGETIWENRARLLSSLGVGKNHKRGYIRFAMDPEMLILLLEPNLWASFSLSVMHDLGTSAAYALFQQTYRYINTNQKLTAALPTKTWIELLVGKNRYVKDIDGKEVINYGEFKRRVLNDAIEKVNEVPALTYNIELKEHRQGNRVARLQFKFIPKEPTLQLESTWPEDILTVLKSIGFLDKEITDISQAHSSASVADAICRLKEAEQRLKSEGKAISSRKPYFLGILRNIAAGEDDIDPEKIEAEVRIEMAERAAEERKKKMQDAYDEHRRKRFSAWVTSLSVEDRKQLIADYEASEDFNPVLGKSLKKILTEENRSGLSTLRVWMEKHRSETLAGVFNTPEYQSLEGWMMWKLSGDDAIEA
;
A
#
# COMPACT_ATOMS: atom_id res chain seq x y z
N MET A 1 18.05 3.59 -4.42
CA MET A 1 18.99 2.84 -3.54
C MET A 1 18.56 2.90 -2.08
N PRO A 2 18.89 1.90 -1.24
CA PRO A 2 18.66 1.95 0.20
C PRO A 2 19.44 3.09 0.87
N GLU A 3 18.79 3.85 1.76
CA GLU A 3 19.37 5.01 2.45
C GLU A 3 20.54 4.63 3.37
N SER A 4 20.43 3.51 4.09
CA SER A 4 21.45 3.00 5.02
C SER A 4 21.59 1.47 4.94
N LEU A 5 22.67 0.92 5.51
CA LEU A 5 22.87 -0.55 5.61
C LEU A 5 21.83 -1.27 6.49
N GLN A 6 20.97 -0.51 7.18
CA GLN A 6 19.91 -1.05 8.03
C GLN A 6 18.55 -1.07 7.34
N LYS A 7 18.42 -0.44 6.16
CA LYS A 7 17.17 -0.38 5.41
C LYS A 7 17.34 -0.97 4.02
N MET A 8 16.29 -1.61 3.53
CA MET A 8 16.19 -2.10 2.16
C MET A 8 15.18 -1.24 1.40
N ARG A 9 15.58 -0.73 0.23
CA ARG A 9 14.62 -0.18 -0.74
C ARG A 9 14.18 -1.31 -1.67
N LYS A 10 12.88 -1.57 -1.76
CA LYS A 10 12.33 -2.63 -2.63
C LYS A 10 11.30 -2.04 -3.57
N ALA A 11 11.42 -2.35 -4.87
CA ALA A 11 10.45 -1.97 -5.89
C ALA A 11 9.08 -2.58 -5.59
N VAL A 12 7.99 -1.83 -5.77
CA VAL A 12 6.63 -2.34 -5.58
C VAL A 12 6.35 -3.53 -6.50
N ALA A 13 6.85 -3.48 -7.74
CA ALA A 13 6.78 -4.61 -8.67
C ALA A 13 7.42 -5.89 -8.10
N ALA A 14 8.54 -5.78 -7.38
CA ALA A 14 9.22 -6.90 -6.73
C ALA A 14 8.56 -7.32 -5.41
N ILE A 15 7.84 -6.41 -4.74
CA ILE A 15 6.98 -6.76 -3.60
C ILE A 15 5.79 -7.59 -4.10
N HIS A 16 5.28 -7.31 -5.30
CA HIS A 16 4.18 -8.05 -5.95
C HIS A 16 4.63 -9.27 -6.75
N ALA A 17 5.89 -9.67 -6.65
CA ALA A 17 6.40 -10.82 -7.37
C ALA A 17 5.78 -12.11 -6.82
N ILE A 18 5.13 -12.88 -7.69
CA ILE A 18 4.52 -14.17 -7.36
C ILE A 18 5.17 -15.25 -8.23
N PRO A 19 5.65 -16.38 -7.64
CA PRO A 19 6.11 -17.52 -8.42
C PRO A 19 4.99 -18.07 -9.30
N ARG A 20 5.31 -18.36 -10.56
CA ARG A 20 4.31 -18.81 -11.52
C ARG A 20 3.74 -20.18 -11.20
N ASN A 21 4.58 -21.11 -10.76
CA ASN A 21 4.16 -22.49 -10.51
C ASN A 21 3.76 -22.67 -9.03
N PRO A 22 2.71 -23.45 -8.73
CA PRO A 22 2.33 -23.73 -7.35
C PRO A 22 3.42 -24.43 -6.53
N GLU A 23 4.25 -25.23 -7.17
CA GLU A 23 5.36 -25.96 -6.55
C GLU A 23 6.49 -25.03 -6.10
N ASP A 24 6.57 -23.84 -6.69
CA ASP A 24 7.57 -22.81 -6.42
C ASP A 24 7.16 -21.85 -5.28
N SER A 25 6.12 -22.20 -4.51
CA SER A 25 5.66 -21.39 -3.38
C SER A 25 6.81 -21.08 -2.41
N GLN A 26 7.09 -19.79 -2.22
CA GLN A 26 8.26 -19.36 -1.47
C GLN A 26 8.14 -19.64 0.04
N ASN A 27 9.10 -20.37 0.57
CA ASN A 27 9.33 -20.47 2.00
C ASN A 27 10.01 -19.19 2.54
N LEU A 28 10.14 -19.07 3.87
CA LEU A 28 10.73 -17.87 4.49
C LEU A 28 12.19 -17.65 4.07
N THR A 29 12.99 -18.71 4.01
CA THR A 29 14.40 -18.63 3.59
C THR A 29 14.50 -18.16 2.15
N ASN A 30 13.67 -18.69 1.26
CA ASN A 30 13.61 -18.30 -0.15
C ASN A 30 13.30 -16.81 -0.31
N ARG A 31 12.27 -16.28 0.38
CA ARG A 31 11.95 -14.84 0.36
C ARG A 31 13.09 -13.97 0.89
N ARG A 32 13.73 -14.39 1.97
CA ARG A 32 14.89 -13.71 2.57
C ARG A 32 16.08 -13.66 1.62
N VAL A 33 16.39 -14.77 0.94
CA VAL A 33 17.46 -14.84 -0.06
C VAL A 33 17.12 -13.98 -1.28
N PHE A 34 15.87 -14.02 -1.77
CA PHE A 34 15.40 -13.17 -2.87
C PHE A 34 15.68 -11.68 -2.56
N ASP A 35 15.34 -11.23 -1.36
CA ASP A 35 15.60 -9.87 -0.91
C ASP A 35 17.10 -9.60 -0.70
N GLY A 36 17.85 -10.57 -0.18
CA GLY A 36 19.31 -10.50 -0.05
C GLY A 36 20.03 -10.27 -1.38
N LEU A 37 19.59 -10.95 -2.45
CA LEU A 37 20.16 -10.78 -3.80
C LEU A 37 19.91 -9.37 -4.34
N ILE A 38 18.71 -8.82 -4.11
CA ILE A 38 18.37 -7.44 -4.47
C ILE A 38 19.27 -6.45 -3.70
N ILE A 39 19.45 -6.66 -2.39
CA ILE A 39 20.31 -5.80 -1.56
C ILE A 39 21.75 -5.82 -2.08
N VAL A 40 22.30 -6.98 -2.42
CA VAL A 40 23.66 -7.10 -2.98
C VAL A 40 23.79 -6.32 -4.29
N ALA A 41 22.82 -6.48 -5.21
CA ALA A 41 22.81 -5.76 -6.48
C ALA A 41 22.77 -4.23 -6.27
N GLN A 42 21.94 -3.77 -5.34
CA GLN A 42 21.84 -2.35 -4.97
C GLN A 42 23.13 -1.81 -4.34
N ILE A 43 23.76 -2.54 -3.43
CA ILE A 43 25.03 -2.13 -2.81
C ILE A 43 26.13 -2.01 -3.88
N HIS A 44 26.29 -3.01 -4.74
CA HIS A 44 27.30 -3.02 -5.80
C HIS A 44 27.10 -1.87 -6.79
N CYS A 45 25.87 -1.64 -7.25
CA CYS A 45 25.59 -0.57 -8.20
C CYS A 45 25.77 0.81 -7.54
N ARG A 46 25.46 0.96 -6.25
CA ARG A 46 25.68 2.21 -5.50
C ARG A 46 27.17 2.57 -5.44
N GLN A 47 28.03 1.58 -5.21
CA GLN A 47 29.48 1.79 -5.16
C GLN A 47 30.08 2.26 -6.49
N ARG A 48 29.41 1.98 -7.62
CA ARG A 48 29.87 2.34 -8.98
C ARG A 48 29.32 3.66 -9.50
N GLY A 49 28.41 4.31 -8.76
CA GLY A 49 27.86 5.62 -9.11
C GLY A 49 26.75 5.59 -10.18
N LYS A 50 26.20 6.78 -10.49
CA LYS A 50 25.04 6.95 -11.38
C LYS A 50 25.35 6.65 -12.85
N GLU A 51 26.57 6.96 -13.30
CA GLU A 51 27.03 6.64 -14.66
C GLU A 51 26.92 5.14 -14.95
N PHE A 52 27.19 4.30 -13.96
CA PHE A 52 27.07 2.86 -14.12
C PHE A 52 25.61 2.42 -14.35
N ILE A 53 24.67 3.08 -13.68
CA ILE A 53 23.23 2.80 -13.84
C ILE A 53 22.74 3.25 -15.22
N GLN A 54 23.19 4.42 -15.69
CA GLN A 54 22.92 4.88 -17.06
C GLN A 54 23.40 3.89 -18.10
N ARG A 55 24.60 3.32 -17.92
CA ARG A 55 25.10 2.27 -18.82
C ARG A 55 24.28 0.99 -18.78
N ILE A 56 23.76 0.58 -17.62
CA ILE A 56 22.82 -0.56 -17.54
C ILE A 56 21.56 -0.27 -18.37
N ARG A 57 21.05 0.96 -18.30
CA ARG A 57 19.85 1.39 -19.04
C ARG A 57 20.09 1.49 -20.54
N ASP A 58 21.10 2.24 -20.95
CA ASP A 58 21.28 2.64 -22.35
C ASP A 58 22.03 1.57 -23.16
N GLU A 59 23.05 0.94 -22.56
CA GLU A 59 23.86 -0.09 -23.20
C GLU A 59 23.33 -1.51 -22.91
N ARG A 60 22.27 -1.66 -22.11
CA ARG A 60 21.72 -2.95 -21.65
C ARG A 60 22.79 -3.88 -21.05
N VAL A 61 23.71 -3.32 -20.27
CA VAL A 61 24.79 -4.08 -19.64
C VAL A 61 24.23 -4.92 -18.47
N SER A 62 24.52 -6.22 -18.48
CA SER A 62 24.22 -7.13 -17.35
C SER A 62 25.47 -7.30 -16.48
N PRO A 63 25.60 -6.57 -15.34
CA PRO A 63 26.72 -6.75 -14.44
C PRO A 63 26.76 -8.13 -13.79
N LEU A 64 27.98 -8.60 -13.60
CA LEU A 64 28.27 -9.75 -12.77
C LEU A 64 28.50 -9.29 -11.33
N PHE A 65 27.65 -9.77 -10.43
CA PHE A 65 27.75 -9.55 -8.99
C PHE A 65 28.49 -10.72 -8.33
N GLU A 66 29.35 -10.42 -7.36
CA GLU A 66 30.05 -11.43 -6.56
C GLU A 66 29.91 -11.09 -5.08
N VAL A 67 29.52 -12.07 -4.28
CA VAL A 67 29.28 -11.93 -2.84
C VAL A 67 29.70 -13.20 -2.10
N ARG A 68 30.19 -13.06 -0.87
CA ARG A 68 30.44 -14.23 0.00
C ARG A 68 29.11 -14.81 0.47
N THR A 69 28.98 -16.14 0.48
CA THR A 69 27.75 -16.80 0.98
C THR A 69 27.43 -16.40 2.42
N SER A 70 28.46 -16.16 3.23
CA SER A 70 28.30 -15.67 4.61
C SER A 70 27.78 -14.24 4.71
N GLU A 71 28.13 -13.38 3.76
CA GLU A 71 27.63 -12.01 3.69
C GLU A 71 26.19 -11.99 3.21
N LEU A 72 25.87 -12.76 2.18
CA LEU A 72 24.49 -12.91 1.69
C LEU A 72 23.57 -13.46 2.79
N GLY A 73 24.02 -14.45 3.57
CA GLY A 73 23.28 -14.98 4.71
C GLY A 73 22.97 -13.90 5.77
N LYS A 74 23.94 -13.03 6.07
CA LYS A 74 23.74 -11.89 6.99
C LYS A 74 22.74 -10.88 6.45
N LEU A 75 22.88 -10.46 5.19
CA LEU A 75 21.97 -9.50 4.56
C LEU A 75 20.53 -10.06 4.50
N SER A 76 20.40 -11.35 4.21
CA SER A 76 19.13 -12.07 4.19
C SER A 76 18.54 -12.32 5.59
N GLY A 77 19.30 -12.07 6.67
CA GLY A 77 18.86 -12.35 8.04
C GLY A 77 18.66 -13.84 8.32
N ILE A 78 19.44 -14.72 7.68
CA ILE A 78 19.32 -16.17 7.88
C ILE A 78 20.24 -16.55 9.05
N PRO A 79 19.70 -17.04 10.17
CA PRO A 79 20.51 -17.40 11.32
C PRO A 79 21.35 -18.66 11.03
N GLY A 80 22.58 -18.66 11.53
CA GLY A 80 23.48 -19.82 11.49
C GLY A 80 24.46 -19.85 10.30
N LYS A 81 25.18 -20.97 10.19
CA LYS A 81 26.24 -21.18 9.18
C LYS A 81 25.85 -22.21 8.11
N ASN A 82 24.54 -22.43 7.89
CA ASN A 82 24.07 -23.40 6.90
C ASN A 82 24.13 -22.79 5.49
N TYR A 83 25.35 -22.70 4.96
CA TYR A 83 25.62 -22.12 3.65
C TYR A 83 25.10 -22.99 2.51
N ASP A 84 25.04 -24.30 2.69
CA ASP A 84 24.53 -25.23 1.68
C ASP A 84 23.04 -24.97 1.43
N ARG A 85 22.25 -24.78 2.48
CA ARG A 85 20.83 -24.38 2.35
C ARG A 85 20.66 -23.05 1.61
N ILE A 86 21.54 -22.07 1.85
CA ILE A 86 21.50 -20.79 1.12
C ILE A 86 21.76 -21.02 -0.37
N ILE A 87 22.74 -21.86 -0.72
CA ILE A 87 23.07 -22.20 -2.10
C ILE A 87 21.92 -22.95 -2.78
N GLU A 88 21.28 -23.90 -2.08
CA GLU A 88 20.10 -24.61 -2.57
C GLU A 88 18.95 -23.64 -2.88
N GLU A 89 18.65 -22.71 -1.97
CA GLU A 89 17.57 -21.72 -2.17
C GLU A 89 17.87 -20.74 -3.32
N ILE A 90 19.12 -20.33 -3.51
CA ILE A 90 19.51 -19.49 -4.65
C ILE A 90 19.38 -20.26 -5.96
N SER A 91 19.74 -21.55 -5.96
CA SER A 91 19.58 -22.41 -7.12
C SER A 91 18.10 -22.55 -7.48
N ARG A 92 17.22 -22.70 -6.48
CA ARG A 92 15.76 -22.66 -6.69
C ARG A 92 15.30 -21.32 -7.26
N ILE A 93 15.74 -20.19 -6.71
CA ILE A 93 15.38 -18.85 -7.21
C ILE A 93 15.81 -18.65 -8.67
N TYR A 94 16.96 -19.21 -9.07
CA TYR A 94 17.43 -19.16 -10.45
C TYR A 94 16.53 -19.93 -11.42
N GLU A 95 15.90 -21.00 -10.97
CA GLU A 95 14.98 -21.83 -11.77
C GLU A 95 13.54 -21.29 -11.80
N MET A 96 13.18 -20.45 -10.83
CA MET A 96 11.83 -19.90 -10.68
C MET A 96 11.53 -18.79 -11.69
N ASP A 97 10.37 -18.88 -12.34
CA ASP A 97 9.77 -17.80 -13.10
C ASP A 97 8.77 -17.02 -12.23
N PHE A 98 8.85 -15.69 -12.27
CA PHE A 98 8.00 -14.80 -11.50
C PHE A 98 7.09 -13.96 -12.41
N GLU A 99 5.86 -13.75 -11.95
CA GLU A 99 4.96 -12.73 -12.44
C GLU A 99 5.19 -11.47 -11.58
N PHE A 100 5.68 -10.38 -12.21
CA PHE A 100 5.98 -9.12 -11.51
C PHE A 100 4.82 -8.13 -11.67
N ASN A 101 4.68 -7.22 -10.69
CA ASN A 101 3.66 -6.16 -10.69
C ASN A 101 2.21 -6.66 -10.89
N VAL A 102 1.85 -7.77 -10.23
CA VAL A 102 0.51 -8.39 -10.37
C VAL A 102 -0.64 -7.47 -9.94
N CYS A 103 -0.38 -6.43 -9.13
CA CYS A 103 -1.41 -5.46 -8.74
C CYS A 103 -1.56 -4.28 -9.72
N ALA A 104 -0.64 -4.10 -10.68
CA ALA A 104 -0.64 -3.01 -11.67
C ALA A 104 -0.87 -1.61 -11.06
N GLU A 105 -0.23 -1.33 -9.91
CA GLU A 105 -0.47 -0.09 -9.15
C GLU A 105 0.23 1.15 -9.72
N ASP A 106 1.13 0.97 -10.67
CA ASP A 106 1.83 2.03 -11.39
C ASP A 106 0.98 2.68 -12.49
N GLY A 107 -0.20 2.14 -12.83
CA GLY A 107 -1.14 2.73 -13.79
C GLY A 107 -0.69 2.71 -15.26
N GLU A 108 0.55 2.26 -15.51
CA GLU A 108 1.20 2.19 -16.83
C GLU A 108 1.49 0.75 -17.27
N THR A 109 0.88 -0.26 -16.64
CA THR A 109 1.09 -1.68 -17.02
C THR A 109 0.53 -1.95 -18.42
N ILE A 110 1.38 -1.83 -19.43
CA ILE A 110 1.07 -2.14 -20.83
C ILE A 110 1.28 -3.64 -21.11
N TRP A 111 2.16 -4.30 -20.35
CA TRP A 111 2.54 -5.71 -20.54
C TRP A 111 2.56 -6.50 -19.23
N GLU A 112 2.09 -7.74 -19.27
CA GLU A 112 2.33 -8.72 -18.19
C GLU A 112 3.81 -9.11 -18.16
N ASN A 113 4.57 -8.59 -17.19
CA ASN A 113 6.00 -8.86 -17.12
C ASN A 113 6.27 -10.22 -16.45
N ARG A 114 6.90 -11.12 -17.21
CA ARG A 114 7.29 -12.46 -16.78
C ARG A 114 8.80 -12.58 -16.90
N ALA A 115 9.46 -12.79 -15.78
CA ALA A 115 10.91 -12.84 -15.76
C ALA A 115 11.43 -13.71 -14.63
N ARG A 116 12.67 -14.17 -14.80
CA ARG A 116 13.47 -14.73 -13.71
C ARG A 116 14.15 -13.59 -12.97
N LEU A 117 14.41 -13.78 -11.68
CA LEU A 117 15.22 -12.82 -10.94
C LEU A 117 16.67 -12.82 -11.45
N LEU A 118 17.21 -14.02 -11.72
CA LEU A 118 18.61 -14.22 -12.08
C LEU A 118 18.72 -14.72 -13.53
N SER A 119 19.60 -14.09 -14.32
CA SER A 119 19.96 -14.54 -15.67
C SER A 119 21.15 -15.49 -15.67
N SER A 120 21.99 -15.43 -14.64
CA SER A 120 23.14 -16.32 -14.46
C SER A 120 23.39 -16.58 -12.97
N LEU A 121 23.81 -17.81 -12.65
CA LEU A 121 24.23 -18.21 -11.32
C LEU A 121 25.51 -19.05 -11.40
N GLY A 122 26.47 -18.74 -10.54
CA GLY A 122 27.72 -19.45 -10.37
C GLY A 122 28.02 -19.66 -8.89
N VAL A 123 28.23 -20.91 -8.50
CA VAL A 123 28.69 -21.28 -7.15
C VAL A 123 30.20 -21.54 -7.21
N GLY A 124 30.96 -20.80 -6.42
CA GLY A 124 32.40 -20.89 -6.42
C GLY A 124 32.90 -22.26 -5.96
N LYS A 125 33.80 -22.86 -6.74
CA LYS A 125 34.49 -24.12 -6.44
C LYS A 125 35.97 -23.86 -6.12
N ASN A 126 36.63 -24.82 -5.47
CA ASN A 126 38.06 -24.75 -5.14
C ASN A 126 38.45 -23.46 -4.39
N HIS A 127 39.36 -22.65 -4.94
CA HIS A 127 39.83 -21.39 -4.36
C HIS A 127 38.73 -20.31 -4.23
N LYS A 128 37.59 -20.48 -4.92
CA LYS A 128 36.40 -19.62 -4.80
C LYS A 128 35.30 -20.22 -3.93
N ARG A 129 35.56 -21.29 -3.17
CA ARG A 129 34.55 -21.89 -2.27
C ARG A 129 34.00 -20.84 -1.31
N GLY A 130 32.66 -20.79 -1.19
CA GLY A 130 31.97 -19.82 -0.35
C GLY A 130 31.72 -18.45 -1.00
N TYR A 131 31.93 -18.34 -2.31
CA TYR A 131 31.47 -17.21 -3.12
C TYR A 131 30.31 -17.62 -4.02
N ILE A 132 29.40 -16.68 -4.20
CA ILE A 132 28.29 -16.77 -5.14
C ILE A 132 28.45 -15.64 -6.12
N ARG A 133 28.25 -15.97 -7.38
CA ARG A 133 28.29 -15.07 -8.50
C ARG A 133 26.96 -15.13 -9.21
N PHE A 134 26.37 -13.99 -9.54
CA PHE A 134 25.11 -13.96 -10.26
C PHE A 134 25.02 -12.74 -11.17
N ALA A 135 24.12 -12.80 -12.13
CA ALA A 135 23.73 -11.67 -12.97
C ALA A 135 22.20 -11.59 -13.04
N MET A 136 21.69 -10.40 -13.34
CA MET A 136 20.27 -10.15 -13.58
C MET A 136 20.10 -9.61 -14.99
N ASP A 137 18.94 -9.83 -15.59
CA ASP A 137 18.61 -9.17 -16.86
C ASP A 137 18.63 -7.63 -16.65
N PRO A 138 19.14 -6.83 -17.62
CA PRO A 138 19.19 -5.38 -17.49
C PRO A 138 17.83 -4.74 -17.19
N GLU A 139 16.73 -5.21 -17.78
CA GLU A 139 15.39 -4.67 -17.52
C GLU A 139 14.96 -4.96 -16.08
N MET A 140 15.22 -6.19 -15.61
CA MET A 140 14.98 -6.56 -14.22
C MET A 140 15.82 -5.74 -13.25
N LEU A 141 17.07 -5.45 -13.61
CA LEU A 141 17.95 -4.67 -12.78
C LEU A 141 17.49 -3.21 -12.68
N ILE A 142 17.06 -2.59 -13.80
CA ILE A 142 16.49 -1.24 -13.80
C ILE A 142 15.22 -1.19 -12.96
N LEU A 143 14.32 -2.17 -13.10
CA LEU A 143 13.10 -2.30 -12.29
C LEU A 143 13.42 -2.31 -10.78
N LEU A 144 14.53 -2.92 -10.37
CA LEU A 144 14.94 -3.03 -8.96
C LEU A 144 15.74 -1.82 -8.45
N LEU A 145 16.52 -1.17 -9.33
CA LEU A 145 17.41 -0.05 -8.97
C LEU A 145 16.69 1.31 -9.03
N GLU A 146 15.88 1.53 -10.08
CA GLU A 146 15.17 2.77 -10.37
C GLU A 146 13.65 2.54 -10.55
N PRO A 147 12.96 1.97 -9.53
CA PRO A 147 11.52 1.78 -9.61
C PRO A 147 10.75 3.10 -9.51
N ASN A 148 9.67 3.21 -10.29
CA ASN A 148 8.67 4.28 -10.18
C ASN A 148 8.03 4.32 -8.79
N LEU A 149 7.62 3.15 -8.28
CA LEU A 149 7.05 2.96 -6.95
C LEU A 149 7.92 2.02 -6.12
N TRP A 150 8.25 2.42 -4.89
CA TRP A 150 9.09 1.62 -3.99
C TRP A 150 8.72 1.82 -2.52
N ALA A 151 9.16 0.88 -1.68
CA ALA A 151 9.02 0.95 -0.23
C ALA A 151 10.39 0.76 0.46
N SER A 152 10.57 1.41 1.61
CA SER A 152 11.73 1.22 2.49
C SER A 152 11.34 0.36 3.66
N PHE A 153 12.12 -0.67 3.95
CA PHE A 153 11.89 -1.59 5.05
C PHE A 153 13.12 -1.66 5.96
N SER A 154 12.89 -1.73 7.27
CA SER A 154 13.96 -2.03 8.22
C SER A 154 14.36 -3.50 8.12
N LEU A 155 15.65 -3.76 7.93
CA LEU A 155 16.18 -5.13 7.91
C LEU A 155 15.96 -5.84 9.24
N SER A 156 16.08 -5.13 10.37
CA SER A 156 15.85 -5.74 11.70
C SER A 156 14.44 -6.29 11.83
N VAL A 157 13.43 -5.49 11.46
CA VAL A 157 12.02 -5.90 11.44
C VAL A 157 11.82 -7.10 10.53
N MET A 158 12.40 -7.07 9.32
CA MET A 158 12.29 -8.18 8.38
C MET A 158 12.91 -9.47 8.93
N HIS A 159 14.02 -9.36 9.67
CA HIS A 159 14.72 -10.51 10.26
C HIS A 159 13.96 -11.12 11.44
N ASP A 160 13.19 -10.31 12.18
CA ASP A 160 12.38 -10.76 13.32
C ASP A 160 11.11 -11.52 12.91
N LEU A 161 10.65 -11.36 11.67
CA LEU A 161 9.44 -12.04 11.17
C LEU A 161 9.68 -13.54 10.93
N GLY A 162 9.05 -14.37 11.77
CA GLY A 162 9.30 -15.82 11.83
C GLY A 162 8.56 -16.70 10.82
N THR A 163 7.65 -16.17 9.98
CA THR A 163 6.95 -16.96 8.95
C THR A 163 6.95 -16.28 7.58
N SER A 164 6.89 -17.09 6.51
CA SER A 164 6.84 -16.59 5.12
C SER A 164 5.64 -15.67 4.89
N ALA A 165 4.47 -16.03 5.42
CA ALA A 165 3.25 -15.24 5.28
C ALA A 165 3.31 -13.92 6.06
N ALA A 166 3.84 -13.90 7.29
CA ALA A 166 4.04 -12.66 8.05
C ALA A 166 5.06 -11.74 7.36
N TYR A 167 6.15 -12.31 6.83
CA TYR A 167 7.16 -11.59 6.07
C TYR A 167 6.58 -10.92 4.82
N ALA A 168 5.81 -11.67 4.02
CA ALA A 168 5.11 -11.12 2.86
C ALA A 168 4.05 -10.08 3.27
N LEU A 169 3.25 -10.35 4.29
CA LEU A 169 2.19 -9.46 4.76
C LEU A 169 2.77 -8.12 5.23
N PHE A 170 3.86 -8.15 5.98
CA PHE A 170 4.59 -6.96 6.37
C PHE A 170 4.98 -6.12 5.15
N GLN A 171 5.63 -6.71 4.15
CA GLN A 171 6.04 -5.97 2.95
C GLN A 171 4.86 -5.39 2.17
N GLN A 172 3.77 -6.15 2.03
CA GLN A 172 2.58 -5.69 1.32
C GLN A 172 1.85 -4.56 2.04
N THR A 173 1.80 -4.61 3.36
CA THR A 173 1.07 -3.62 4.16
C THR A 173 1.93 -2.39 4.41
N TYR A 174 3.16 -2.54 4.92
CA TYR A 174 3.99 -1.43 5.40
C TYR A 174 4.48 -0.49 4.31
N ARG A 175 4.34 -0.83 3.01
CA ARG A 175 4.50 0.17 1.94
C ARG A 175 3.51 1.33 2.06
N TYR A 176 2.36 1.10 2.69
CA TYR A 176 1.30 2.09 2.90
C TYR A 176 1.46 2.90 4.19
N ILE A 177 2.51 2.68 4.98
CA ILE A 177 2.65 3.33 6.29
C ILE A 177 2.68 4.87 6.20
N ASN A 178 3.27 5.41 5.13
CA ASN A 178 3.37 6.86 4.90
C ASN A 178 2.14 7.44 4.20
N THR A 179 1.13 6.62 3.87
CA THR A 179 -0.10 7.14 3.26
C THR A 179 -0.97 7.81 4.31
N ASN A 180 -1.58 8.94 3.95
CA ASN A 180 -2.44 9.72 4.85
C ASN A 180 -3.61 8.90 5.41
N GLN A 181 -4.17 8.00 4.60
CA GLN A 181 -5.32 7.18 5.00
C GLN A 181 -4.96 6.05 5.97
N LYS A 182 -3.66 5.71 6.09
CA LYS A 182 -3.19 4.60 6.92
C LYS A 182 -3.97 3.31 6.63
N LEU A 183 -4.21 3.09 5.34
CA LEU A 183 -5.01 2.00 4.78
C LEU A 183 -4.30 1.48 3.53
N THR A 184 -4.26 0.17 3.37
CA THR A 184 -3.82 -0.43 2.10
C THR A 184 -4.87 -0.21 1.02
N ALA A 185 -4.51 -0.43 -0.25
CA ALA A 185 -5.52 -0.67 -1.28
C ALA A 185 -6.41 -1.86 -0.87
N ALA A 186 -7.71 -1.77 -1.17
CA ALA A 186 -8.60 -2.92 -1.05
C ALA A 186 -8.38 -3.80 -2.28
N LEU A 187 -7.70 -4.94 -2.14
CA LEU A 187 -7.38 -5.84 -3.25
C LEU A 187 -8.29 -7.08 -3.23
N PRO A 188 -8.52 -7.74 -4.37
CA PRO A 188 -9.25 -9.01 -4.42
C PRO A 188 -8.67 -10.05 -3.45
N THR A 189 -9.53 -10.86 -2.84
CA THR A 189 -9.11 -11.89 -1.88
C THR A 189 -8.12 -12.88 -2.49
N LYS A 190 -8.30 -13.25 -3.77
CA LYS A 190 -7.36 -14.09 -4.52
C LYS A 190 -5.96 -13.47 -4.55
N THR A 191 -5.86 -12.21 -4.95
CA THR A 191 -4.58 -11.48 -5.04
C THR A 191 -3.85 -11.50 -3.70
N TRP A 192 -4.54 -11.26 -2.58
CA TRP A 192 -3.92 -11.36 -1.26
C TRP A 192 -3.40 -12.76 -0.94
N ILE A 193 -4.13 -13.82 -1.28
CA ILE A 193 -3.66 -15.19 -1.09
C ILE A 193 -2.38 -15.42 -1.90
N GLU A 194 -2.39 -15.07 -3.18
CA GLU A 194 -1.23 -15.27 -4.07
C GLU A 194 -0.01 -14.47 -3.62
N LEU A 195 -0.19 -13.23 -3.16
CA LEU A 195 0.91 -12.41 -2.63
C LEU A 195 1.54 -13.02 -1.37
N LEU A 196 0.72 -13.59 -0.47
CA LEU A 196 1.23 -14.13 0.81
C LEU A 196 1.83 -15.52 0.69
N VAL A 197 1.23 -16.39 -0.12
CA VAL A 197 1.52 -17.83 -0.13
C VAL A 197 1.63 -18.43 -1.53
N GLY A 198 1.69 -17.61 -2.57
CA GLY A 198 1.77 -18.05 -3.96
C GLY A 198 0.49 -18.74 -4.45
N LYS A 199 0.55 -19.28 -5.67
CA LYS A 199 -0.53 -20.13 -6.21
C LYS A 199 -0.59 -21.42 -5.39
N ASN A 200 -1.75 -21.73 -4.81
CA ASN A 200 -1.87 -22.85 -3.88
C ASN A 200 -3.30 -23.40 -3.78
N ARG A 201 -3.49 -24.37 -2.88
CA ARG A 201 -4.77 -25.06 -2.65
C ARG A 201 -5.95 -24.18 -2.21
N TYR A 202 -5.72 -22.93 -1.77
CA TYR A 202 -6.80 -22.05 -1.31
C TYR A 202 -7.53 -21.38 -2.47
N VAL A 203 -6.92 -21.34 -3.66
CA VAL A 203 -7.52 -20.88 -4.89
C VAL A 203 -7.59 -22.07 -5.84
N LYS A 204 -8.79 -22.51 -6.17
CA LYS A 204 -9.01 -23.61 -7.11
C LYS A 204 -9.78 -23.09 -8.31
N ASP A 205 -9.37 -23.53 -9.50
CA ASP A 205 -10.19 -23.39 -10.69
C ASP A 205 -11.05 -24.65 -10.82
N ILE A 206 -12.37 -24.49 -10.75
CA ILE A 206 -13.35 -25.57 -10.93
C ILE A 206 -14.29 -25.11 -12.04
N ASP A 207 -14.26 -25.81 -13.17
CA ASP A 207 -15.10 -25.52 -14.34
C ASP A 207 -14.98 -24.07 -14.86
N GLY A 208 -13.76 -23.51 -14.84
CA GLY A 208 -13.47 -22.13 -15.26
C GLY A 208 -13.93 -21.08 -14.25
N LYS A 209 -14.36 -21.50 -13.05
CA LYS A 209 -14.75 -20.61 -11.96
C LYS A 209 -13.75 -20.72 -10.82
N GLU A 210 -13.23 -19.56 -10.43
CA GLU A 210 -12.33 -19.46 -9.29
C GLU A 210 -13.11 -19.63 -7.98
N VAL A 211 -12.77 -20.70 -7.26
CA VAL A 211 -13.30 -21.02 -5.94
C VAL A 211 -12.23 -20.72 -4.89
N ILE A 212 -12.54 -19.75 -4.03
CA ILE A 212 -11.62 -19.27 -2.98
C ILE A 212 -12.05 -19.83 -1.63
N ASN A 213 -11.19 -20.63 -0.99
CA ASN A 213 -11.40 -21.12 0.36
C ASN A 213 -10.85 -20.14 1.40
N TYR A 214 -11.51 -18.98 1.50
CA TYR A 214 -11.08 -17.88 2.36
C TYR A 214 -11.11 -18.26 3.85
N GLY A 215 -12.11 -19.01 4.31
CA GLY A 215 -12.24 -19.37 5.73
C GLY A 215 -11.06 -20.20 6.24
N GLU A 216 -10.58 -21.17 5.45
CA GLU A 216 -9.41 -21.97 5.81
C GLU A 216 -8.12 -21.15 5.74
N PHE A 217 -7.94 -20.34 4.69
CA PHE A 217 -6.81 -19.44 4.54
C PHE A 217 -6.71 -18.46 5.72
N LYS A 218 -7.84 -17.85 6.10
CA LYS A 218 -7.91 -16.90 7.21
C LYS A 218 -7.44 -17.54 8.52
N ARG A 219 -8.00 -18.71 8.84
CA ARG A 219 -7.71 -19.44 10.07
C ARG A 219 -6.27 -19.96 10.15
N ARG A 220 -5.73 -20.49 9.05
CA ARG A 220 -4.43 -21.20 9.05
C ARG A 220 -3.23 -20.32 8.73
N VAL A 221 -3.43 -19.19 8.04
CA VAL A 221 -2.34 -18.38 7.51
C VAL A 221 -2.50 -16.92 7.91
N LEU A 222 -3.64 -16.31 7.57
CA LEU A 222 -3.76 -14.85 7.68
C LEU A 222 -3.76 -14.37 9.12
N ASN A 223 -4.50 -15.02 10.01
CA ASN A 223 -4.56 -14.62 11.42
C ASN A 223 -3.19 -14.76 12.10
N ASP A 224 -2.48 -15.87 11.88
CA ASP A 224 -1.11 -16.09 12.38
C ASP A 224 -0.14 -15.04 11.81
N ALA A 225 -0.27 -14.69 10.54
CA ALA A 225 0.55 -13.65 9.92
C ALA A 225 0.28 -12.26 10.50
N ILE A 226 -0.98 -11.91 10.75
CA ILE A 226 -1.37 -10.63 11.38
C ILE A 226 -0.82 -10.55 12.80
N GLU A 227 -1.00 -11.61 13.59
CA GLU A 227 -0.52 -11.70 14.97
C GLU A 227 1.00 -11.49 15.01
N LYS A 228 1.76 -12.25 14.21
CA LYS A 228 3.23 -12.13 14.15
C LYS A 228 3.73 -10.75 13.73
N VAL A 229 3.04 -10.09 12.80
CA VAL A 229 3.41 -8.70 12.42
C VAL A 229 3.12 -7.75 13.58
N ASN A 230 1.99 -7.90 14.25
CA ASN A 230 1.60 -7.05 15.39
C ASN A 230 2.46 -7.29 16.64
N GLU A 231 3.03 -8.48 16.80
CA GLU A 231 3.94 -8.80 17.91
C GLU A 231 5.32 -8.14 17.78
N VAL A 232 5.74 -7.72 16.58
CA VAL A 232 7.08 -7.11 16.40
C VAL A 232 7.19 -5.81 17.21
N PRO A 233 8.05 -5.74 18.24
CA PRO A 233 8.10 -4.58 19.14
C PRO A 233 8.61 -3.30 18.46
N ALA A 234 9.47 -3.44 17.46
CA ALA A 234 10.00 -2.33 16.68
C ALA A 234 8.94 -1.61 15.83
N LEU A 235 7.76 -2.22 15.65
CA LEU A 235 6.64 -1.62 14.93
C LEU A 235 5.74 -0.84 15.89
N THR A 236 5.40 0.38 15.51
CA THR A 236 4.56 1.32 16.28
C THR A 236 3.09 1.25 15.88
N TYR A 237 2.76 0.44 14.87
CA TYR A 237 1.38 0.21 14.42
C TYR A 237 1.04 -1.27 14.45
N ASN A 238 -0.19 -1.57 14.81
CA ASN A 238 -0.86 -2.82 14.54
C ASN A 238 -1.57 -2.74 13.19
N ILE A 239 -1.59 -3.84 12.44
CA ILE A 239 -2.44 -4.02 11.27
C ILE A 239 -3.74 -4.71 11.67
N GLU A 240 -4.87 -4.15 11.24
CA GLU A 240 -6.21 -4.69 11.42
C GLU A 240 -6.82 -5.04 10.06
N LEU A 241 -7.39 -6.24 9.96
CA LEU A 241 -8.03 -6.72 8.74
C LEU A 241 -9.44 -6.13 8.56
N LYS A 242 -9.67 -5.52 7.41
CA LYS A 242 -10.98 -5.10 6.91
C LYS A 242 -11.43 -6.00 5.77
N GLU A 243 -12.59 -6.63 5.96
CA GLU A 243 -13.22 -7.51 4.97
C GLU A 243 -14.32 -6.77 4.23
N HIS A 244 -14.23 -6.69 2.91
CA HIS A 244 -15.27 -6.16 2.05
C HIS A 244 -16.04 -7.32 1.42
N ARG A 245 -17.31 -7.48 1.81
CA ARG A 245 -18.17 -8.58 1.38
C ARG A 245 -18.98 -8.19 0.15
N GLN A 246 -19.16 -9.16 -0.74
CA GLN A 246 -20.09 -9.10 -1.86
C GLN A 246 -20.99 -10.33 -1.77
N GLY A 247 -22.25 -10.11 -1.33
CA GLY A 247 -23.13 -11.19 -0.90
C GLY A 247 -22.53 -12.00 0.26
N ASN A 248 -22.51 -13.33 0.11
CA ASN A 248 -21.97 -14.26 1.12
C ASN A 248 -20.45 -14.47 1.07
N ARG A 249 -19.75 -13.83 0.12
CA ARG A 249 -18.30 -14.02 -0.07
C ARG A 249 -17.52 -12.77 0.33
N VAL A 250 -16.33 -12.97 0.89
CA VAL A 250 -15.37 -11.89 1.10
C VAL A 250 -14.65 -11.64 -0.22
N ALA A 251 -15.00 -10.55 -0.90
CA ALA A 251 -14.53 -10.25 -2.25
C ALA A 251 -13.17 -9.54 -2.23
N ARG A 252 -12.97 -8.62 -1.28
CA ARG A 252 -11.73 -7.85 -1.15
C ARG A 252 -11.27 -7.79 0.30
N LEU A 253 -9.96 -7.74 0.49
CA LEU A 253 -9.32 -7.52 1.78
C LEU A 253 -8.56 -6.20 1.76
N GLN A 254 -8.53 -5.56 2.91
CA GLN A 254 -7.80 -4.32 3.14
C GLN A 254 -7.23 -4.35 4.56
N PHE A 255 -6.11 -3.68 4.80
CA PHE A 255 -5.54 -3.56 6.14
C PHE A 255 -5.52 -2.10 6.57
N LYS A 256 -5.89 -1.86 7.83
CA LYS A 256 -5.84 -0.57 8.49
C LYS A 256 -4.71 -0.56 9.51
N PHE A 257 -3.94 0.52 9.55
CA PHE A 257 -2.96 0.73 10.60
C PHE A 257 -3.63 1.39 11.81
N ILE A 258 -3.40 0.81 12.99
CA ILE A 258 -3.82 1.32 14.28
C ILE A 258 -2.57 1.58 15.11
N PRO A 259 -2.33 2.80 15.60
CA PRO A 259 -1.20 3.07 16.49
C PRO A 259 -1.21 2.09 17.68
N LYS A 260 -0.06 1.48 17.98
CA LYS A 260 0.11 0.71 19.21
C LYS A 260 0.08 1.67 20.40
N GLU A 261 -0.47 1.21 21.51
CA GLU A 261 -0.26 1.92 22.77
C GLU A 261 1.24 1.93 23.08
N PRO A 262 1.80 3.06 23.54
CA PRO A 262 3.22 3.14 23.84
C PRO A 262 3.54 2.23 25.02
N THR A 263 3.92 0.98 24.75
CA THR A 263 4.58 0.13 25.73
C THR A 263 5.94 0.75 26.01
N LEU A 264 6.13 1.25 27.23
CA LEU A 264 7.36 1.77 27.83
C LEU A 264 8.39 2.19 26.77
N GLN A 265 8.28 3.46 26.37
CA GLN A 265 9.20 4.20 25.53
C GLN A 265 10.56 3.50 25.37
N LEU A 266 10.74 2.79 24.26
CA LEU A 266 12.05 2.83 23.63
C LEU A 266 12.28 4.31 23.36
N GLU A 267 13.07 4.95 24.22
CA GLU A 267 13.54 6.31 24.04
C GLU A 267 13.86 6.49 22.56
N SER A 268 13.26 7.53 21.95
CA SER A 268 13.49 7.81 20.53
C SER A 268 15.00 7.75 20.30
N THR A 269 15.44 6.81 19.47
CA THR A 269 16.88 6.53 19.24
C THR A 269 17.57 7.69 18.50
N TRP A 270 16.87 8.80 18.33
CA TRP A 270 17.26 9.95 17.54
C TRP A 270 17.71 11.06 18.49
N PRO A 271 18.81 11.76 18.15
CA PRO A 271 19.29 12.90 18.93
C PRO A 271 18.17 13.93 19.18
N GLU A 272 18.13 14.48 20.40
CA GLU A 272 17.13 15.50 20.80
C GLU A 272 17.11 16.71 19.87
N ASP A 273 18.25 17.05 19.28
CA ASP A 273 18.39 18.13 18.29
C ASP A 273 17.50 17.90 17.07
N ILE A 274 17.45 16.66 16.56
CA ILE A 274 16.60 16.29 15.41
C ILE A 274 15.13 16.41 15.78
N LEU A 275 14.75 15.91 16.95
CA LEU A 275 13.37 15.96 17.44
C LEU A 275 12.91 17.42 17.61
N THR A 276 13.77 18.28 18.14
CA THR A 276 13.48 19.71 18.34
C THR A 276 13.27 20.42 17.01
N VAL A 277 14.12 20.14 16.01
CA VAL A 277 13.99 20.73 14.68
C VAL A 277 12.71 20.24 13.98
N LEU A 278 12.38 18.96 14.04
CA LEU A 278 11.14 18.43 13.46
C LEU A 278 9.89 19.07 14.08
N LYS A 279 9.86 19.25 15.40
CA LYS A 279 8.79 19.98 16.08
C LYS A 279 8.71 21.44 15.61
N SER A 280 9.85 22.11 15.43
CA SER A 280 9.91 23.49 14.91
C SER A 280 9.42 23.62 13.47
N ILE A 281 9.51 22.56 12.66
CA ILE A 281 8.97 22.48 11.29
C ILE A 281 7.43 22.31 11.32
N GLY A 282 6.86 21.87 12.44
CA GLY A 282 5.42 21.66 12.62
C GLY A 282 4.98 20.19 12.55
N PHE A 283 5.90 19.25 12.80
CA PHE A 283 5.54 17.84 12.98
C PHE A 283 5.06 17.57 14.40
N LEU A 284 3.95 16.84 14.52
CA LEU A 284 3.43 16.30 15.78
C LEU A 284 4.23 15.06 16.19
N ASP A 285 4.23 14.72 17.49
CA ASP A 285 4.96 13.55 18.01
C ASP A 285 4.57 12.23 17.28
N LYS A 286 3.30 12.10 16.90
CA LYS A 286 2.80 10.97 16.10
C LYS A 286 3.46 10.91 14.71
N GLU A 287 3.62 12.04 14.06
CA GLU A 287 4.21 12.11 12.71
C GLU A 287 5.73 11.89 12.76
N ILE A 288 6.39 12.36 13.83
CA ILE A 288 7.81 12.08 14.07
C ILE A 288 8.02 10.57 14.24
N THR A 289 7.10 9.90 14.92
CA THR A 289 7.10 8.43 15.07
C THR A 289 6.94 7.72 13.73
N ASP A 290 6.10 8.24 12.83
CA ASP A 290 5.95 7.69 11.47
C ASP A 290 7.22 7.85 10.65
N ILE A 291 7.81 9.05 10.70
CA ILE A 291 9.05 9.38 9.98
C ILE A 291 10.20 8.50 10.49
N SER A 292 10.26 8.21 11.80
CA SER A 292 11.33 7.38 12.36
C SER A 292 11.28 5.92 11.93
N GLN A 293 10.11 5.43 11.56
CA GLN A 293 9.97 4.10 10.96
C GLN A 293 10.43 4.07 9.52
N ALA A 294 10.00 5.06 8.73
CA ALA A 294 10.26 5.10 7.31
C ALA A 294 11.71 5.52 6.98
N HIS A 295 12.29 6.47 7.72
CA HIS A 295 13.59 7.08 7.43
C HIS A 295 14.62 6.84 8.54
N SER A 296 15.91 6.91 8.22
CA SER A 296 16.98 6.80 9.22
C SER A 296 17.27 8.16 9.86
N SER A 297 17.85 8.19 11.07
CA SER A 297 18.25 9.46 11.71
C SER A 297 19.23 10.26 10.84
N ALA A 298 20.14 9.59 10.14
CA ALA A 298 21.08 10.21 9.22
C ALA A 298 20.38 10.84 8.01
N SER A 299 19.40 10.15 7.41
CA SER A 299 18.62 10.67 6.29
C SER A 299 17.81 11.91 6.69
N VAL A 300 17.25 11.90 7.90
CA VAL A 300 16.51 13.04 8.46
C VAL A 300 17.43 14.20 8.78
N ALA A 301 18.62 13.95 9.33
CA ALA A 301 19.63 14.98 9.55
C ALA A 301 20.07 15.64 8.23
N ASP A 302 20.34 14.85 7.19
CA ASP A 302 20.65 15.34 5.84
C ASP A 302 19.49 16.17 5.27
N ALA A 303 18.25 15.69 5.41
CA ALA A 303 17.07 16.45 5.00
C ALA A 303 16.93 17.80 5.72
N ILE A 304 17.25 17.85 7.02
CA ILE A 304 17.24 19.09 7.80
C ILE A 304 18.32 20.07 7.28
N CYS A 305 19.52 19.58 6.97
CA CYS A 305 20.58 20.40 6.40
C CYS A 305 20.17 20.96 5.03
N ARG A 306 19.68 20.10 4.14
CA ARG A 306 19.21 20.50 2.80
C ARG A 306 18.02 21.46 2.84
N LEU A 307 17.11 21.31 3.81
CA LEU A 307 16.03 22.26 4.04
C LEU A 307 16.59 23.66 4.39
N LYS A 308 17.56 23.73 5.31
CA LYS A 308 18.19 25.00 5.68
C LYS A 308 18.92 25.65 4.51
N GLU A 309 19.64 24.87 3.70
CA GLU A 309 20.33 25.37 2.51
C GLU A 309 19.33 25.89 1.47
N ALA A 310 18.24 25.16 1.22
CA ALA A 310 17.18 25.57 0.31
C ALA A 310 16.50 26.87 0.77
N GLU A 311 16.22 27.01 2.07
CA GLU A 311 15.69 28.25 2.65
C GLU A 311 16.64 29.43 2.46
N GLN A 312 17.94 29.23 2.64
CA GLN A 312 18.95 30.28 2.43
C GLN A 312 19.01 30.71 0.96
N ARG A 313 18.99 29.75 0.02
CA ARG A 313 19.00 30.02 -1.43
C ARG A 313 17.74 30.78 -1.85
N LEU A 314 16.55 30.28 -1.52
CA LEU A 314 15.29 30.93 -1.86
C LEU A 314 15.19 32.33 -1.24
N LYS A 315 15.65 32.51 0.00
CA LYS A 315 15.70 33.82 0.65
C LYS A 315 16.63 34.79 -0.08
N SER A 316 17.75 34.33 -0.63
CA SER A 316 18.65 35.15 -1.46
C SER A 316 18.02 35.57 -2.79
N GLU A 317 17.06 34.80 -3.29
CA GLU A 317 16.26 35.08 -4.49
C GLU A 317 14.96 35.84 -4.20
N GLY A 318 14.70 36.20 -2.93
CA GLY A 318 13.46 36.88 -2.52
C GLY A 318 12.21 35.99 -2.51
N LYS A 319 12.36 34.67 -2.65
CA LYS A 319 11.29 33.67 -2.58
C LYS A 319 11.26 33.01 -1.20
N ALA A 320 10.11 32.45 -0.82
CA ALA A 320 9.94 31.69 0.42
C ALA A 320 9.31 30.33 0.12
N ILE A 321 9.66 29.32 0.93
CA ILE A 321 9.02 28.00 0.87
C ILE A 321 7.56 28.16 1.31
N SER A 322 6.61 27.70 0.49
CA SER A 322 5.18 27.83 0.79
C SER A 322 4.76 27.07 2.05
N SER A 323 5.31 25.87 2.26
CA SER A 323 5.10 25.09 3.47
C SER A 323 6.30 24.21 3.78
N ARG A 324 6.93 24.47 4.93
CA ARG A 324 8.15 23.77 5.37
C ARG A 324 7.96 22.25 5.50
N LYS A 325 6.78 21.82 5.95
CA LYS A 325 6.50 20.41 6.29
C LYS A 325 6.39 19.50 5.05
N PRO A 326 5.55 19.81 4.04
CA PRO A 326 5.52 19.06 2.77
C PRO A 326 6.83 19.17 1.99
N TYR A 327 7.48 20.33 2.01
CA TYR A 327 8.77 20.51 1.36
C TYR A 327 9.85 19.61 1.98
N PHE A 328 9.88 19.51 3.31
CA PHE A 328 10.76 18.57 4.03
C PHE A 328 10.48 17.10 3.66
N LEU A 329 9.21 16.70 3.54
CA LEU A 329 8.85 15.35 3.08
C LEU A 329 9.27 15.10 1.64
N GLY A 330 9.20 16.12 0.77
CA GLY A 330 9.75 16.07 -0.59
C GLY A 330 11.25 15.86 -0.62
N ILE A 331 12.01 16.58 0.22
CA ILE A 331 13.46 16.36 0.37
C ILE A 331 13.74 14.92 0.84
N LEU A 332 13.00 14.42 1.83
CA LEU A 332 13.18 13.04 2.31
C LEU A 332 12.92 12.02 1.20
N ARG A 333 11.92 12.25 0.35
CA ARG A 333 11.64 11.40 -0.81
C ARG A 333 12.80 11.41 -1.81
N ASN A 334 13.42 12.56 -2.07
CA ASN A 334 14.53 12.69 -3.01
C ASN A 334 15.84 12.11 -2.47
N ILE A 335 16.11 12.27 -1.16
CA ILE A 335 17.23 11.59 -0.49
C ILE A 335 17.05 10.07 -0.60
N ALA A 336 15.83 9.58 -0.39
CA ALA A 336 15.52 8.16 -0.55
C ALA A 336 15.57 7.67 -2.02
N ALA A 337 15.33 8.59 -2.97
CA ALA A 337 15.53 8.35 -4.38
C ALA A 337 17.02 8.19 -4.74
N GLY A 338 17.91 8.84 -3.98
CA GLY A 338 19.36 8.88 -4.24
C GLY A 338 19.77 10.10 -5.07
N GLU A 339 18.99 11.18 -5.02
CA GLU A 339 19.32 12.45 -5.69
C GLU A 339 20.25 13.29 -4.80
N ASP A 340 21.42 13.63 -5.36
CA ASP A 340 22.45 14.42 -4.66
C ASP A 340 22.30 15.92 -4.95
N ASP A 341 21.79 16.26 -6.13
CA ASP A 341 21.49 17.64 -6.51
C ASP A 341 19.98 17.85 -6.42
N ILE A 342 19.57 18.71 -5.50
CA ILE A 342 18.17 19.04 -5.25
C ILE A 342 17.91 20.42 -5.84
N ASP A 343 17.11 20.47 -6.90
CA ASP A 343 16.53 21.71 -7.40
C ASP A 343 15.37 22.16 -6.47
N PRO A 344 15.54 23.27 -5.72
CA PRO A 344 14.51 23.76 -4.82
C PRO A 344 13.20 24.13 -5.52
N GLU A 345 13.27 24.61 -6.77
CA GLU A 345 12.09 25.01 -7.53
C GLU A 345 11.28 23.79 -7.98
N LYS A 346 11.97 22.70 -8.35
CA LYS A 346 11.32 21.43 -8.72
C LYS A 346 10.56 20.82 -7.54
N ILE A 347 11.16 20.76 -6.35
CA ILE A 347 10.48 20.26 -5.15
C ILE A 347 9.28 21.15 -4.80
N GLU A 348 9.44 22.47 -4.84
CA GLU A 348 8.35 23.39 -4.55
C GLU A 348 7.20 23.25 -5.56
N ALA A 349 7.49 23.02 -6.84
CA ALA A 349 6.49 22.76 -7.87
C ALA A 349 5.76 21.43 -7.64
N GLU A 350 6.48 20.34 -7.37
CA GLU A 350 5.89 19.03 -7.06
C GLU A 350 5.00 19.10 -5.83
N VAL A 351 5.46 19.77 -4.76
CA VAL A 351 4.71 19.97 -3.53
C VAL A 351 3.44 20.80 -3.78
N ARG A 352 3.51 21.84 -4.62
CA ARG A 352 2.32 22.64 -4.99
C ARG A 352 1.30 21.83 -5.78
N ILE A 353 1.76 21.01 -6.73
CA ILE A 353 0.89 20.11 -7.49
C ILE A 353 0.21 19.12 -6.54
N GLU A 354 0.98 18.47 -5.67
CA GLU A 354 0.45 17.50 -4.70
C GLU A 354 -0.56 18.15 -3.73
N MET A 355 -0.29 19.37 -3.25
CA MET A 355 -1.25 20.10 -2.43
C MET A 355 -2.52 20.48 -3.19
N ALA A 356 -2.40 20.87 -4.46
CA ALA A 356 -3.55 21.19 -5.30
C ALA A 356 -4.41 19.95 -5.58
N GLU A 357 -3.78 18.81 -5.85
CA GLU A 357 -4.45 17.51 -6.03
C GLU A 357 -5.14 17.05 -4.74
N ARG A 358 -4.47 17.13 -3.59
CA ARG A 358 -5.07 16.83 -2.27
C ARG A 358 -6.29 17.71 -2.00
N ALA A 359 -6.16 19.01 -2.24
CA ALA A 359 -7.27 19.95 -2.07
C ALA A 359 -8.42 19.63 -3.04
N ALA A 360 -8.12 19.20 -4.27
CA ALA A 360 -9.13 18.78 -5.25
C ALA A 360 -9.84 17.47 -4.84
N GLU A 361 -9.11 16.47 -4.34
CA GLU A 361 -9.67 15.22 -3.83
C GLU A 361 -10.55 15.45 -2.60
N GLU A 362 -10.12 16.25 -1.64
CA GLU A 362 -10.93 16.59 -0.46
C GLU A 362 -12.19 17.34 -0.85
N ARG A 363 -12.11 18.27 -1.80
CA ARG A 363 -13.28 18.94 -2.36
C ARG A 363 -14.21 17.94 -3.03
N LYS A 364 -13.69 17.05 -3.88
CA LYS A 364 -14.47 16.01 -4.57
C LYS A 364 -15.19 15.10 -3.57
N LYS A 365 -14.49 14.65 -2.53
CA LYS A 365 -15.07 13.82 -1.47
C LYS A 365 -16.16 14.56 -0.70
N LYS A 366 -15.91 15.80 -0.27
CA LYS A 366 -16.92 16.64 0.40
C LYS A 366 -18.14 16.87 -0.50
N MET A 367 -17.93 17.08 -1.79
CA MET A 367 -19.02 17.25 -2.77
C MET A 367 -19.83 15.96 -2.92
N GLN A 368 -19.16 14.80 -3.00
CA GLN A 368 -19.82 13.50 -3.07
C GLN A 368 -20.64 13.21 -1.80
N ASP A 369 -20.06 13.43 -0.62
CA ASP A 369 -20.72 13.22 0.67
C ASP A 369 -21.98 14.10 0.81
N ALA A 370 -21.90 15.36 0.36
CA ALA A 370 -23.02 16.30 0.38
C ALA A 370 -24.12 15.93 -0.62
N TYR A 371 -23.77 15.47 -1.82
CA TYR A 371 -24.72 14.94 -2.80
C TYR A 371 -25.44 13.68 -2.28
N ASP A 372 -24.70 12.77 -1.66
CA ASP A 372 -25.26 11.57 -1.06
C ASP A 372 -26.18 11.88 0.12
N GLU A 373 -25.91 12.93 0.90
CA GLU A 373 -26.82 13.46 1.93
C GLU A 373 -28.09 14.05 1.31
N HIS A 374 -27.96 14.83 0.23
CA HIS A 374 -29.10 15.43 -0.46
C HIS A 374 -30.07 14.37 -1.03
N ARG A 375 -29.54 13.34 -1.71
CA ARG A 375 -30.34 12.20 -2.18
C ARG A 375 -30.97 11.41 -1.03
N ARG A 376 -30.28 11.28 0.11
CA ARG A 376 -30.81 10.59 1.30
C ARG A 376 -32.00 11.33 1.89
N LYS A 377 -31.93 12.67 2.05
CA LYS A 377 -33.05 13.48 2.52
C LYS A 377 -34.28 13.33 1.61
N ARG A 378 -34.08 13.41 0.29
CA ARG A 378 -35.16 13.22 -0.69
C ARG A 378 -35.83 11.85 -0.57
N PHE A 379 -35.03 10.79 -0.46
CA PHE A 379 -35.54 9.43 -0.29
C PHE A 379 -36.29 9.26 1.03
N SER A 380 -35.78 9.81 2.14
CA SER A 380 -36.45 9.80 3.44
C SER A 380 -37.81 10.51 3.40
N ALA A 381 -37.87 11.67 2.75
CA ALA A 381 -39.12 12.41 2.55
C ALA A 381 -40.13 11.61 1.72
N TRP A 382 -39.68 10.95 0.65
CA TRP A 382 -40.54 10.08 -0.16
C TRP A 382 -41.08 8.90 0.66
N VAL A 383 -40.23 8.18 1.39
CA VAL A 383 -40.67 7.08 2.27
C VAL A 383 -41.67 7.59 3.32
N THR A 384 -41.47 8.81 3.83
CA THR A 384 -42.37 9.45 4.81
C THR A 384 -43.67 9.98 4.19
N SER A 385 -43.74 10.12 2.87
CA SER A 385 -44.96 10.49 2.14
C SER A 385 -45.83 9.29 1.76
N LEU A 386 -45.27 8.08 1.75
CA LEU A 386 -46.02 6.85 1.46
C LEU A 386 -47.05 6.54 2.56
N SER A 387 -48.16 5.91 2.17
CA SER A 387 -49.16 5.41 3.12
C SER A 387 -48.56 4.35 4.06
N VAL A 388 -49.23 4.09 5.19
CA VAL A 388 -48.75 3.08 6.16
C VAL A 388 -48.78 1.69 5.53
N GLU A 389 -49.77 1.44 4.67
CA GLU A 389 -49.96 0.22 3.90
C GLU A 389 -48.84 0.02 2.87
N ASP A 390 -48.53 1.04 2.07
CA ASP A 390 -47.47 0.98 1.05
C ASP A 390 -46.08 0.81 1.67
N ARG A 391 -45.82 1.44 2.82
CA ARG A 391 -44.56 1.24 3.55
C ARG A 391 -44.43 -0.18 4.07
N LYS A 392 -45.51 -0.75 4.62
CA LYS A 392 -45.51 -2.14 5.08
C LYS A 392 -45.29 -3.11 3.91
N GLN A 393 -45.93 -2.85 2.77
CA GLN A 393 -45.74 -3.65 1.57
C GLN A 393 -44.29 -3.56 1.07
N LEU A 394 -43.73 -2.35 1.00
CA LEU A 394 -42.33 -2.13 0.58
C LEU A 394 -41.34 -2.86 1.49
N ILE A 395 -41.58 -2.89 2.81
CA ILE A 395 -40.77 -3.66 3.75
C ILE A 395 -40.96 -5.16 3.51
N ALA A 396 -42.20 -5.64 3.35
CA ALA A 396 -42.48 -7.05 3.10
C ALA A 396 -41.84 -7.54 1.79
N ASP A 397 -41.85 -6.72 0.74
CA ASP A 397 -41.20 -7.01 -0.54
C ASP A 397 -39.67 -7.09 -0.39
N TYR A 398 -39.08 -6.24 0.45
CA TYR A 398 -37.66 -6.34 0.81
C TYR A 398 -37.37 -7.61 1.62
N GLU A 399 -38.22 -7.97 2.60
CA GLU A 399 -38.08 -9.19 3.40
C GLU A 399 -38.21 -10.47 2.56
N ALA A 400 -39.01 -10.45 1.50
CA ALA A 400 -39.19 -11.55 0.58
C ALA A 400 -38.09 -11.65 -0.49
N SER A 401 -37.21 -10.64 -0.60
CA SER A 401 -36.16 -10.61 -1.61
C SER A 401 -34.92 -11.43 -1.21
N GLU A 402 -34.16 -11.90 -2.20
CA GLU A 402 -32.89 -12.61 -1.97
C GLU A 402 -31.83 -11.75 -1.27
N ASP A 403 -31.99 -10.42 -1.28
CA ASP A 403 -31.10 -9.44 -0.67
C ASP A 403 -31.50 -9.10 0.79
N PHE A 404 -32.45 -9.84 1.38
CA PHE A 404 -32.91 -9.62 2.75
C PHE A 404 -31.79 -9.82 3.78
N ASN A 405 -31.59 -8.83 4.64
CA ASN A 405 -30.67 -8.91 5.77
C ASN A 405 -31.45 -8.88 7.11
N PRO A 406 -31.40 -9.94 7.93
CA PRO A 406 -32.16 -10.04 9.19
C PRO A 406 -31.84 -8.95 10.23
N VAL A 407 -30.62 -8.43 10.24
CA VAL A 407 -30.19 -7.37 11.17
C VAL A 407 -30.78 -6.03 10.76
N LEU A 408 -30.80 -5.76 9.44
CA LEU A 408 -31.34 -4.52 8.87
C LEU A 408 -32.88 -4.56 8.80
N GLY A 409 -33.47 -5.74 8.58
CA GLY A 409 -34.92 -5.95 8.66
C GLY A 409 -35.53 -5.57 10.01
N LYS A 410 -34.83 -5.84 11.13
CA LYS A 410 -35.26 -5.38 12.46
C LYS A 410 -35.28 -3.86 12.60
N SER A 411 -34.39 -3.16 11.89
CA SER A 411 -34.36 -1.68 11.90
C SER A 411 -35.50 -1.06 11.08
N LEU A 412 -35.96 -1.77 10.04
CA LEU A 412 -37.10 -1.38 9.19
C LEU A 412 -38.46 -1.61 9.87
N LYS A 413 -38.54 -2.49 10.88
CA LYS A 413 -39.76 -2.74 11.68
C LYS A 413 -40.05 -1.66 12.72
N LYS A 414 -39.09 -0.78 13.01
CA LYS A 414 -39.32 0.43 13.82
C LYS A 414 -39.99 1.50 12.94
N ILE A 415 -40.66 2.47 13.54
CA ILE A 415 -41.24 3.61 12.81
C ILE A 415 -40.13 4.23 11.94
N LEU A 416 -40.33 4.22 10.62
CA LEU A 416 -39.40 4.80 9.64
C LEU A 416 -39.41 6.32 9.79
N THR A 417 -38.55 6.83 10.67
CA THR A 417 -38.22 8.25 10.82
C THR A 417 -36.87 8.55 10.17
N GLU A 418 -36.53 9.84 10.02
CA GLU A 418 -35.22 10.29 9.51
C GLU A 418 -34.02 9.73 10.31
N GLU A 419 -34.25 9.29 11.55
CA GLU A 419 -33.23 8.71 12.43
C GLU A 419 -32.83 7.28 12.03
N ASN A 420 -33.65 6.57 11.25
CA ASN A 420 -33.34 5.20 10.77
C ASN A 420 -32.44 5.20 9.51
N ARG A 421 -31.32 5.91 9.59
CA ARG A 421 -30.38 6.14 8.47
C ARG A 421 -29.91 4.86 7.78
N SER A 422 -29.56 3.83 8.57
CA SER A 422 -29.07 2.55 8.04
C SER A 422 -30.16 1.74 7.33
N GLY A 423 -31.39 1.75 7.87
CA GLY A 423 -32.54 1.08 7.25
C GLY A 423 -32.93 1.73 5.93
N LEU A 424 -33.07 3.06 5.91
CA LEU A 424 -33.41 3.82 4.69
C LEU A 424 -32.35 3.69 3.59
N SER A 425 -31.07 3.72 3.95
CA SER A 425 -29.98 3.51 2.98
C SER A 425 -30.04 2.12 2.36
N THR A 426 -30.34 1.09 3.15
CA THR A 426 -30.45 -0.29 2.68
C THR A 426 -31.64 -0.46 1.73
N LEU A 427 -32.77 0.13 2.11
CA LEU A 427 -33.99 0.09 1.29
C LEU A 427 -33.79 0.82 -0.05
N ARG A 428 -33.09 1.96 -0.05
CA ARG A 428 -32.74 2.71 -1.27
C ARG A 428 -31.89 1.86 -2.23
N VAL A 429 -30.83 1.24 -1.72
CA VAL A 429 -29.93 0.39 -2.53
C VAL A 429 -30.66 -0.82 -3.09
N TRP A 430 -31.54 -1.44 -2.29
CA TRP A 430 -32.38 -2.53 -2.77
C TRP A 430 -33.35 -2.09 -3.87
N MET A 431 -33.98 -0.93 -3.71
CA MET A 431 -34.87 -0.34 -4.72
C MET A 431 -34.13 0.05 -6.00
N GLU A 432 -32.88 0.53 -5.92
CA GLU A 432 -32.06 0.80 -7.11
C GLU A 432 -31.89 -0.46 -7.98
N LYS A 433 -31.83 -1.65 -7.37
CA LYS A 433 -31.64 -2.92 -8.05
C LYS A 433 -32.95 -3.58 -8.52
N HIS A 434 -34.03 -3.50 -7.74
CA HIS A 434 -35.28 -4.24 -8.00
C HIS A 434 -36.47 -3.37 -8.42
N ARG A 435 -36.38 -2.05 -8.20
CA ARG A 435 -37.45 -1.06 -8.44
C ARG A 435 -36.88 0.23 -9.02
N SER A 436 -36.01 0.09 -10.02
CA SER A 436 -35.31 1.22 -10.66
C SER A 436 -36.28 2.25 -11.24
N GLU A 437 -37.41 1.83 -11.81
CA GLU A 437 -38.45 2.71 -12.34
C GLU A 437 -39.12 3.55 -11.25
N THR A 438 -39.49 2.94 -10.12
CA THR A 438 -40.07 3.65 -8.98
C THR A 438 -39.09 4.68 -8.43
N LEU A 439 -37.82 4.29 -8.32
CA LEU A 439 -36.76 5.14 -7.80
C LEU A 439 -36.38 6.28 -8.76
N ALA A 440 -36.48 6.06 -10.08
CA ALA A 440 -36.37 7.12 -11.08
C ALA A 440 -37.50 8.16 -10.94
N GLY A 441 -38.70 7.74 -10.52
CA GLY A 441 -39.79 8.66 -10.16
C GLY A 441 -39.52 9.47 -8.89
N VAL A 442 -38.79 8.90 -7.93
CA VAL A 442 -38.36 9.62 -6.70
C VAL A 442 -37.28 10.67 -6.99
N PHE A 443 -36.35 10.31 -7.88
CA PHE A 443 -35.24 11.14 -8.34
C PHE A 443 -35.52 11.67 -9.75
N ASN A 444 -36.63 12.40 -9.89
CA ASN A 444 -37.13 12.89 -11.16
C ASN A 444 -36.46 14.17 -11.67
N THR A 445 -35.73 14.90 -10.81
CA THR A 445 -35.01 16.12 -11.17
C THR A 445 -33.51 15.84 -11.41
N PRO A 446 -32.85 16.62 -12.29
CA PRO A 446 -31.42 16.44 -12.59
C PRO A 446 -30.50 16.48 -11.36
N GLU A 447 -30.90 17.21 -10.31
CA GLU A 447 -30.18 17.36 -9.04
C GLU A 447 -30.08 16.07 -8.21
N TYR A 448 -30.90 15.06 -8.49
CA TYR A 448 -30.86 13.77 -7.80
C TYR A 448 -30.32 12.64 -8.69
N GLN A 449 -30.13 12.92 -9.98
CA GLN A 449 -29.68 11.96 -10.99
C GLN A 449 -28.18 12.01 -11.19
N SER A 450 -27.56 13.19 -11.04
CA SER A 450 -26.12 13.36 -11.21
C SER A 450 -25.52 14.38 -10.25
N LEU A 451 -24.24 14.20 -9.94
CA LEU A 451 -23.46 15.17 -9.16
C LEU A 451 -23.40 16.53 -9.87
N GLU A 452 -23.27 16.53 -11.21
CA GLU A 452 -23.26 17.73 -12.03
C GLU A 452 -24.59 18.48 -11.95
N GLY A 453 -25.73 17.77 -12.06
CA GLY A 453 -27.05 18.35 -11.88
C GLY A 453 -27.25 18.95 -10.49
N TRP A 454 -26.75 18.30 -9.44
CA TRP A 454 -26.82 18.82 -8.07
C TRP A 454 -25.97 20.08 -7.88
N MET A 455 -24.77 20.12 -8.47
CA MET A 455 -23.92 21.29 -8.44
C MET A 455 -24.58 22.47 -9.15
N MET A 456 -25.19 22.22 -10.32
CA MET A 456 -25.93 23.25 -11.05
C MET A 456 -27.13 23.76 -10.27
N TRP A 457 -27.90 22.87 -9.62
CA TRP A 457 -29.00 23.25 -8.74
C TRP A 457 -28.55 24.12 -7.56
N LYS A 458 -27.44 23.72 -6.91
CA LYS A 458 -26.86 24.48 -5.79
C LYS A 458 -26.35 25.86 -6.23
N LEU A 459 -25.87 25.98 -7.46
CA LEU A 459 -25.43 27.26 -8.04
C LEU A 459 -26.59 28.11 -8.55
N SER A 460 -27.72 27.51 -8.96
CA SER A 460 -28.92 28.23 -9.42
C SER A 460 -29.81 28.74 -8.30
N GLY A 461 -29.60 28.32 -7.05
CA GLY A 461 -30.08 29.01 -5.86
C GLY A 461 -31.55 28.85 -5.51
N ASP A 462 -32.00 27.62 -5.21
CA ASP A 462 -33.22 27.39 -4.41
C ASP A 462 -32.94 27.24 -2.90
N ASP A 463 -31.66 27.21 -2.50
CA ASP A 463 -31.19 27.16 -1.10
C ASP A 463 -30.36 28.42 -0.72
N ALA A 464 -30.52 29.53 -1.44
CA ALA A 464 -29.83 30.80 -1.13
C ALA A 464 -30.49 31.61 0.03
N ILE A 465 -31.31 30.96 0.85
CA ILE A 465 -31.89 31.55 2.06
C ILE A 465 -31.58 30.61 3.23
N GLU A 466 -30.83 31.14 4.20
CA GLU A 466 -30.30 30.52 5.43
C GLU A 466 -28.94 29.81 5.29
N ALA A 467 -27.90 30.61 5.06
CA ALA A 467 -26.56 30.40 5.60
C ALA A 467 -26.33 31.31 6.81
#